data_AF-A0A2S9GA76-F1
#
_entry.id   AF-A0A2S9GA76-F1
#
_cell.length_a   1.000
_cell.length_b   1.000
_cell.length_c   1.000
_cell.angle_alpha   90.00
_cell.angle_beta   90.00
_cell.angle_gamma   90.00
#
_symmetry.space_group_name_H-M   'P 1'
#
loop_
_entity.id
_entity.type
_entity.pdbx_description
1 polymer ?
#
loop_
_entity_poly.entity_id
_entity_poly.type
_entity_poly.pdbx_seq_one_letter_code
_entity_poly.pdbx_strand_id
1 'polypeptide(L)'
;GRAGIMLRNSPAHVAALLGVLSGGGTVVVINPSRGDDRTRGDIEKLQLPILIGLADDIATLAPDTTATTVAIDHLDDAPAVILGR
;
A
#
# COMPACT_ATOMS: atom_id res chain seq x y z
N GLY A 1 9.80 8.26 -6.87
CA GLY A 1 9.93 7.09 -5.95
C GLY A 1 8.88 6.04 -6.28
N ARG A 2 9.02 4.81 -5.78
CA ARG A 2 8.02 3.73 -5.99
C ARG A 2 7.12 3.59 -4.76
N ALA A 3 5.82 3.48 -4.96
CA ALA A 3 4.86 3.19 -3.90
C ALA A 3 4.04 1.95 -4.25
N GLY A 4 4.01 0.98 -3.35
CA GLY A 4 3.13 -0.18 -3.46
C GLY A 4 1.71 0.21 -3.09
N ILE A 5 0.72 -0.23 -3.85
CA ILE A 5 -0.69 -0.07 -3.50
C ILE A 5 -1.38 -1.43 -3.52
N MET A 6 -1.88 -1.87 -2.37
CA MET A 6 -2.77 -3.03 -2.23
C MET A 6 -4.16 -2.69 -2.78
N LEU A 7 -4.30 -2.79 -4.11
CA LEU A 7 -5.43 -2.19 -4.81
C LEU A 7 -6.67 -3.10 -4.74
N ARG A 8 -7.73 -2.63 -4.07
CA ARG A 8 -9.06 -3.26 -4.04
C ARG A 8 -10.11 -2.58 -4.92
N ASN A 9 -9.70 -1.66 -5.80
CA ASN A 9 -10.59 -0.86 -6.67
C ASN A 9 -11.68 -0.07 -5.90
N SER A 10 -11.32 0.50 -4.74
CA SER A 10 -12.17 1.42 -3.98
C SER A 10 -11.83 2.89 -4.31
N PRO A 11 -12.74 3.85 -4.06
CA PRO A 11 -12.46 5.27 -4.27
C PRO A 11 -11.20 5.76 -3.52
N ALA A 12 -11.00 5.33 -2.27
CA ALA A 12 -9.82 5.66 -1.48
C ALA A 12 -8.50 5.23 -2.16
N HIS A 13 -8.46 4.01 -2.72
CA HIS A 13 -7.29 3.53 -3.44
C HIS A 13 -7.07 4.21 -4.79
N VAL A 14 -8.13 4.62 -5.48
CA VAL A 14 -8.01 5.44 -6.70
C VAL A 14 -7.43 6.81 -6.37
N ALA A 15 -7.88 7.45 -5.29
CA ALA A 15 -7.31 8.70 -4.82
C ALA A 15 -5.82 8.55 -4.47
N ALA A 16 -5.43 7.45 -3.82
CA ALA A 16 -4.04 7.13 -3.53
C ALA A 16 -3.19 6.98 -4.80
N LEU A 17 -3.69 6.24 -5.79
CA LEU A 17 -3.04 6.07 -7.09
C LEU A 17 -2.83 7.43 -7.78
N LEU A 18 -3.88 8.27 -7.83
CA LEU A 18 -3.80 9.61 -8.41
C LEU A 18 -2.81 10.50 -7.65
N GLY A 19 -2.79 10.43 -6.31
CA GLY A 19 -1.86 11.18 -5.48
C GLY A 19 -0.39 10.81 -5.74
N VAL A 20 -0.09 9.51 -5.83
CA VAL A 20 1.26 9.03 -6.17
C VAL A 20 1.69 9.54 -7.54
N LEU A 21 0.84 9.42 -8.56
CA LEU A 21 1.17 9.87 -9.92
C LEU A 21 1.31 11.40 -10.00
N SER A 22 0.41 12.13 -9.35
CA SER A 22 0.45 13.60 -9.32
C SER A 22 1.69 14.13 -8.59
N GLY A 23 2.21 13.38 -7.61
CA GLY A 23 3.48 13.65 -6.94
C GLY A 23 4.73 13.22 -7.73
N GLY A 24 4.60 12.74 -8.97
CA GLY A 24 5.72 12.26 -9.80
C GLY A 24 6.27 10.88 -9.38
N GLY A 25 5.51 10.13 -8.58
CA GLY A 25 5.84 8.77 -8.17
C GLY A 25 5.41 7.70 -9.18
N THR A 26 5.83 6.47 -8.95
CA THR A 26 5.42 5.29 -9.71
C THR A 26 4.64 4.34 -8.81
N VAL A 27 3.49 3.88 -9.28
CA VAL A 27 2.66 2.90 -8.58
C VAL A 27 3.09 1.49 -8.93
N VAL A 28 3.28 0.67 -7.90
CA VAL A 28 3.43 -0.78 -8.00
C VAL A 28 2.14 -1.40 -7.47
N VAL A 29 1.33 -1.99 -8.35
CA VAL A 29 0.06 -2.59 -7.94
C VAL A 29 0.31 -3.94 -7.30
N ILE A 30 -0.16 -4.11 -6.07
CA ILE A 30 -0.16 -5.36 -5.31
C ILE A 30 -1.61 -5.82 -5.26
N ASN A 31 -1.89 -7.04 -5.71
CA ASN A 31 -3.25 -7.59 -5.68
C ASN A 31 -3.42 -8.52 -4.48
N PRO A 32 -4.09 -8.09 -3.39
CA PRO A 32 -4.27 -8.90 -2.19
C PRO A 32 -5.12 -10.15 -2.44
N SER A 33 -5.88 -10.22 -3.54
CA SER A 33 -6.68 -11.40 -3.90
C SER A 33 -5.85 -12.57 -4.47
N ARG A 34 -4.51 -12.44 -4.55
CA ARG A 34 -3.62 -13.52 -5.01
C ARG A 34 -3.30 -14.57 -3.94
N GLY A 35 -3.83 -14.41 -2.73
CA GLY A 35 -3.58 -15.24 -1.56
C GLY A 35 -2.48 -14.65 -0.67
N ASP A 36 -2.64 -14.81 0.64
CA ASP A 36 -1.87 -14.06 1.63
C ASP A 36 -0.37 -14.37 1.58
N ASP A 37 0.00 -15.66 1.58
CA ASP A 37 1.42 -16.07 1.56
C ASP A 37 2.14 -15.63 0.29
N ARG A 38 1.46 -15.72 -0.85
CA ARG A 38 2.01 -15.26 -2.12
C ARG A 38 2.19 -13.74 -2.13
N THR A 39 1.19 -13.02 -1.64
CA THR A 39 1.22 -11.56 -1.59
C THR A 39 2.29 -11.06 -0.65
N ARG A 40 2.45 -11.68 0.53
CA ARG A 40 3.51 -11.38 1.49
C ARG A 40 4.89 -11.61 0.88
N GLY A 41 5.10 -12.75 0.23
CA GLY A 41 6.35 -13.04 -0.48
C GLY A 41 6.65 -12.07 -1.63
N ASP A 42 5.63 -11.58 -2.32
CA ASP A 42 5.79 -10.54 -3.35
C ASP A 42 6.20 -9.19 -2.72
N ILE A 43 5.55 -8.78 -1.62
CA ILE A 43 5.88 -7.54 -0.88
C ILE A 43 7.33 -7.58 -0.38
N GLU A 44 7.73 -8.69 0.25
CA GLU A 44 9.10 -8.89 0.74
C GLU A 44 10.12 -8.80 -0.39
N LYS A 45 9.86 -9.37 -1.57
CA LYS A 45 10.78 -9.31 -2.71
C LYS A 45 10.88 -7.93 -3.33
N LEU A 46 9.79 -7.17 -3.35
CA LEU A 46 9.74 -5.86 -4.00
C LEU A 46 10.53 -4.80 -3.22
N GLN A 47 10.69 -4.95 -1.91
CA GLN A 47 11.42 -4.03 -1.02
C GLN A 47 11.01 -2.57 -1.29
N LEU A 48 9.70 -2.33 -1.29
CA LEU A 48 9.15 -1.01 -1.61
C LEU A 48 9.36 -0.06 -0.43
N PRO A 49 9.77 1.19 -0.68
CA PRO A 49 10.00 2.15 0.40
C PRO A 49 8.68 2.68 0.99
N ILE A 50 7.57 2.56 0.26
CA ILE A 50 6.23 2.99 0.69
C ILE A 50 5.23 1.90 0.32
N LEU A 51 4.33 1.58 1.26
CA LEU A 51 3.21 0.67 1.07
C LEU A 51 1.90 1.33 1.47
N ILE A 52 0.91 1.30 0.58
CA ILE A 52 -0.41 1.90 0.76
C ILE A 52 -1.47 0.80 0.67
N GLY A 53 -2.45 0.83 1.57
CA GLY A 53 -3.54 -0.15 1.58
C GLY A 53 -4.56 0.16 2.67
N LEU A 54 -5.48 -0.78 2.91
CA LEU A 54 -6.32 -0.77 4.10
C LEU A 54 -5.48 -1.11 5.34
N ALA A 55 -5.89 -0.64 6.52
CA ALA A 55 -5.21 -0.96 7.76
C ALA A 55 -5.09 -2.48 7.99
N ASP A 56 -6.19 -3.22 7.77
CA ASP A 56 -6.24 -4.67 7.94
C ASP A 56 -5.37 -5.42 6.92
N ASP A 57 -5.30 -4.92 5.68
CA ASP A 57 -4.45 -5.52 4.64
C ASP A 57 -2.97 -5.36 4.98
N ILE A 58 -2.57 -4.18 5.45
CA ILE A 58 -1.19 -3.92 5.87
C ILE A 58 -0.84 -4.83 7.05
N ALA A 59 -1.73 -4.93 8.05
CA ALA A 59 -1.51 -5.79 9.22
C ALA A 59 -1.40 -7.28 8.84
N THR A 60 -2.18 -7.74 7.86
CA THR A 60 -2.23 -9.16 7.46
C THR A 60 -1.08 -9.56 6.52
N LEU A 61 -0.79 -8.69 5.55
CA LEU A 61 0.06 -9.00 4.40
C LEU A 61 1.48 -8.43 4.53
N ALA A 62 1.70 -7.48 5.43
CA ALA A 62 2.98 -6.83 5.65
C ALA A 62 3.27 -6.50 7.13
N PRO A 63 3.01 -7.42 8.10
CA PRO A 63 3.09 -7.11 9.54
C PRO A 63 4.47 -6.63 9.98
N ASP A 64 5.55 -7.14 9.37
CA ASP A 64 6.94 -6.85 9.73
C ASP A 64 7.65 -5.96 8.70
N THR A 65 6.90 -5.22 7.88
CA THR A 65 7.51 -4.38 6.84
C THR A 65 8.32 -3.22 7.43
N THR A 66 9.46 -2.92 6.79
CA THR A 66 10.25 -1.72 7.09
C THR A 66 9.84 -0.53 6.24
N ALA A 67 8.91 -0.69 5.30
CA ALA A 67 8.39 0.38 4.46
C ALA A 67 7.63 1.41 5.29
N THR A 68 7.59 2.66 4.84
CA THR A 68 6.59 3.61 5.33
C THR A 68 5.21 3.12 4.92
N THR A 69 4.32 2.87 5.88
CA THR A 69 2.95 2.42 5.60
C THR A 69 1.99 3.60 5.64
N VAL A 70 1.02 3.57 4.71
CA VAL A 70 -0.04 4.56 4.60
C VAL A 70 -1.36 3.82 4.53
N ALA A 71 -2.10 3.80 5.63
CA ALA A 71 -3.42 3.21 5.68
C ALA A 71 -4.47 4.23 5.23
N ILE A 72 -5.31 3.86 4.27
CA ILE A 72 -6.37 4.71 3.71
C ILE A 72 -7.67 3.91 3.61
N ASP A 73 -8.48 3.96 4.66
CA ASP A 73 -9.70 3.17 4.75
C ASP A 73 -10.91 3.84 4.06
N HIS A 74 -11.01 5.16 4.14
CA HIS A 74 -12.08 5.97 3.54
C HIS A 74 -11.54 7.21 2.84
N LEU A 75 -12.35 7.78 1.93
CA LEU A 75 -11.96 8.94 1.12
C LEU A 75 -11.94 10.25 1.92
N ASP A 76 -12.84 10.38 2.88
CA ASP A 76 -13.01 11.60 3.67
C ASP A 76 -12.15 11.62 4.95
N ASP A 77 -11.51 10.49 5.27
CA ASP A 77 -10.65 10.36 6.43
C ASP A 77 -9.20 10.67 6.08
N ALA A 78 -8.49 11.27 7.03
CA ALA A 78 -7.05 11.47 6.88
C ALA A 78 -6.31 10.12 6.86
N PRO A 79 -5.28 9.97 6.02
CA PRO A 79 -4.49 8.73 5.99
C PRO A 79 -3.68 8.58 7.29
N ALA A 80 -3.62 7.36 7.82
CA ALA A 80 -2.73 7.04 8.92
C ALA A 80 -1.36 6.64 8.36
N VAL A 81 -0.30 7.35 8.78
CA VAL A 81 1.06 7.15 8.29
C VAL A 81 1.96 6.63 9.41
N ILE A 82 2.62 5.51 9.17
CA ILE A 82 3.67 4.99 10.05
C ILE A 82 4.98 5.01 9.26
N LEU A 83 5.97 5.72 9.79
CA LEU A 83 7.27 5.85 9.15
C LEU A 83 8.03 4.53 9.18
N GLY A 84 8.62 4.18 8.03
CA GLY A 84 9.51 3.04 7.90
C GLY A 84 10.81 3.20 8.70
N ARG A 85 11.54 2.10 8.85
CA ARG A 85 12.86 2.05 9.48
C ARG A 85 13.97 1.87 8.45
#